data_AF-A0A933ULH6-F1
#
_entry.id   AF-A0A933ULH6-F1
#
_cell.length_a   1.000
_cell.length_b   1.000
_cell.length_c   1.000
_cell.angle_alpha   90.00
_cell.angle_beta   90.00
_cell.angle_gamma   90.00
#
_symmetry.space_group_name_H-M   'P 1'
#
loop_
_entity.id
_entity.type
_entity.pdbx_description
1 polymer ?
#
loop_
_entity_poly.entity_id
_entity_poly.type
_entity_poly.pdbx_seq_one_letter_code
_entity_poly.pdbx_strand_id
1 'polypeptide(L)'
;AGARVLVDAAPTLHLRSRVPQEVLAALAAREVRHVWLEGGPTLAAAFLAAGAVDEVLAYVAPALLGAGKSAVGDLGVRSIADVVRVDVRHVAVLDVDVRITAVPVVAPPSTAPKSTTTDAAAGTAVTPSTPPQVPAEVSA
;
A
#
# COMPACT_ATOMS: atom_id res chain seq x y z
N ALA A 1 22.01 15.53 -7.73
CA ALA A 1 21.85 17.00 -7.75
C ALA A 1 21.07 17.38 -9.00
N GLY A 2 19.99 18.17 -8.86
CA GLY A 2 19.26 18.76 -9.99
C GLY A 2 17.97 18.06 -10.45
N ALA A 3 17.11 17.57 -9.54
CA ALA A 3 15.76 17.17 -9.96
C ALA A 3 14.97 18.42 -10.38
N ARG A 4 14.79 18.64 -11.69
CA ARG A 4 14.03 19.77 -12.25
C ARG A 4 12.57 19.38 -12.40
N VAL A 5 11.88 19.24 -11.27
CA VAL A 5 10.44 18.90 -11.24
C VAL A 5 9.57 20.09 -11.69
N LEU A 6 10.07 21.31 -11.50
CA LEU A 6 9.38 22.55 -11.87
C LEU A 6 9.96 23.12 -13.16
N VAL A 7 9.66 22.48 -14.29
CA VAL A 7 10.01 22.97 -15.63
C VAL A 7 8.75 23.30 -16.41
N ASP A 8 8.86 24.19 -17.39
CA ASP A 8 7.73 24.69 -18.18
C ASP A 8 7.26 23.69 -19.28
N ALA A 9 7.51 22.40 -19.09
CA ALA A 9 7.06 21.37 -20.01
C ALA A 9 5.57 21.03 -19.84
N ALA A 10 5.02 21.31 -18.65
CA ALA A 10 3.60 21.12 -18.34
C ALA A 10 3.16 22.05 -17.18
N PRO A 11 1.87 22.40 -17.11
CA PRO A 11 1.32 23.13 -15.97
C PRO A 11 1.63 22.41 -14.66
N THR A 12 2.32 23.10 -13.75
CA THR A 12 2.75 22.51 -12.48
C THR A 12 2.06 23.19 -11.32
N LEU A 13 1.43 22.40 -10.45
CA LEU A 13 0.81 22.87 -9.22
C LEU A 13 1.61 22.36 -8.01
N HIS A 14 2.16 23.28 -7.23
CA HIS A 14 2.83 22.95 -5.98
C HIS A 14 1.88 23.20 -4.80
N LEU A 15 1.41 22.12 -4.18
CA LEU A 15 0.61 22.17 -2.95
C LEU A 15 1.48 21.82 -1.75
N ARG A 16 1.43 22.65 -0.70
CA ARG A 16 2.12 22.41 0.57
C ARG A 16 1.22 21.71 1.58
N SER A 17 0.45 20.72 1.13
CA SER A 17 -0.39 19.89 1.98
C SER A 17 0.16 18.47 2.05
N ARG A 18 0.01 17.83 3.20
CA ARG A 18 0.27 16.39 3.40
C ARG A 18 -1.01 15.60 3.59
N VAL A 19 -2.18 16.23 3.38
CA VAL A 19 -3.50 15.65 3.56
C VAL A 19 -4.06 15.31 2.18
N PRO A 20 -4.23 14.03 1.81
CA PRO A 20 -4.70 13.62 0.48
C PRO A 20 -6.00 14.30 0.05
N GLN A 21 -6.95 14.45 0.98
CA GLN A 21 -8.26 15.05 0.71
C GLN A 21 -8.14 16.53 0.30
N GLU A 22 -7.23 17.29 0.90
CA GLU A 22 -6.99 18.69 0.53
C GLU A 22 -6.38 18.79 -0.89
N VAL A 23 -5.46 17.88 -1.21
CA VAL A 23 -4.86 17.79 -2.54
C VAL A 23 -5.92 17.45 -3.59
N LEU A 24 -6.74 16.43 -3.35
CA LEU A 24 -7.81 16.02 -4.25
C LEU A 24 -8.87 17.12 -4.43
N ALA A 25 -9.25 17.82 -3.36
CA ALA A 25 -10.18 18.96 -3.46
C ALA A 25 -9.61 20.09 -4.31
N ALA A 26 -8.32 20.42 -4.16
CA ALA A 26 -7.66 21.44 -4.97
C ALA A 26 -7.58 21.04 -6.46
N LEU A 27 -7.37 19.76 -6.75
CA LEU A 27 -7.37 19.23 -8.12
C LEU A 27 -8.79 19.20 -8.71
N ALA A 28 -9.78 18.78 -7.94
CA ALA A 28 -11.18 18.75 -8.37
C ALA A 28 -11.72 20.16 -8.71
N ALA A 29 -11.34 21.18 -7.94
CA ALA A 29 -11.65 22.58 -8.22
C ALA A 29 -11.05 23.10 -9.55
N ARG A 30 -10.06 22.39 -10.10
CA ARG A 30 -9.42 22.66 -11.40
C ARG A 30 -9.89 21.70 -12.49
N GLU A 31 -11.03 21.05 -12.26
CA GLU A 31 -11.64 20.11 -13.20
C GLU A 31 -10.82 18.85 -13.49
N VAL A 32 -9.79 18.57 -12.69
CA VAL A 32 -9.07 17.29 -12.74
C VAL A 32 -9.96 16.21 -12.13
N ARG A 33 -10.17 15.12 -12.86
CA ARG A 33 -11.06 14.00 -12.46
C ARG A 33 -10.33 12.68 -12.32
N HIS A 34 -9.19 12.53 -12.99
CA HIS A 34 -8.32 11.38 -12.90
C HIS A 34 -6.94 11.85 -12.47
N VAL A 35 -6.40 11.19 -11.45
CA VAL A 35 -5.09 11.51 -10.89
C VAL A 35 -4.27 10.24 -10.89
N TRP A 36 -3.07 10.35 -11.43
CA TRP A 36 -2.08 9.29 -11.33
C TRP A 36 -1.13 9.59 -10.18
N LEU A 37 -0.98 8.63 -9.26
CA LEU A 37 -0.15 8.79 -8.07
C LEU A 37 1.23 8.18 -8.30
N GLU A 38 2.16 8.99 -8.76
CA GLU A 38 3.57 8.62 -8.89
C GLU A 38 4.41 9.22 -7.77
N GLY A 39 4.97 8.36 -6.93
CA GLY A 39 5.83 8.79 -5.84
C GLY A 39 6.32 7.64 -4.98
N GLY A 40 7.02 8.01 -3.90
CA GLY A 40 7.60 7.05 -2.99
C GLY A 40 6.58 6.42 -2.02
N PRO A 41 7.06 5.48 -1.17
CA PRO A 41 6.23 4.75 -0.22
C PRO A 41 5.40 5.63 0.71
N THR A 42 5.92 6.80 1.11
CA THR A 42 5.20 7.75 1.97
C THR A 42 3.94 8.28 1.30
N LEU A 43 4.00 8.60 0.01
CA LEU A 43 2.86 9.12 -0.75
C LEU A 43 1.80 8.04 -0.95
N ALA A 44 2.24 6.85 -1.37
CA ALA A 44 1.36 5.70 -1.56
C ALA A 44 0.63 5.34 -0.25
N ALA A 45 1.34 5.27 0.88
CA ALA A 45 0.75 4.97 2.17
C ALA A 45 -0.28 6.02 2.61
N ALA A 46 0.00 7.31 2.41
CA ALA A 46 -0.92 8.38 2.79
C ALA A 46 -2.27 8.27 2.04
N PHE A 47 -2.25 8.02 0.73
CA PHE A 47 -3.47 7.89 -0.07
C PHE A 47 -4.23 6.60 0.20
N LEU A 48 -3.52 5.47 0.38
CA LEU A 48 -4.14 4.19 0.76
C LEU A 48 -4.80 4.28 2.14
N ALA A 49 -4.11 4.85 3.14
CA ALA A 49 -4.66 5.05 4.48
C ALA A 49 -5.84 6.02 4.51
N ALA A 50 -5.88 6.99 3.58
CA ALA A 50 -6.99 7.92 3.39
C ALA A 50 -8.21 7.29 2.69
N GLY A 51 -8.12 6.04 2.21
CA GLY A 51 -9.17 5.41 1.40
C GLY A 51 -9.41 6.13 0.08
N ALA A 52 -8.38 6.80 -0.45
CA ALA A 52 -8.47 7.70 -1.60
C ALA A 52 -7.84 7.10 -2.87
N VAL A 53 -7.81 5.77 -2.96
CA VAL A 53 -7.27 5.02 -4.10
C VAL A 53 -8.38 4.14 -4.65
N ASP A 54 -8.72 4.35 -5.92
CA ASP A 54 -9.74 3.54 -6.61
C ASP A 54 -9.12 2.33 -7.31
N GLU A 55 -7.89 2.46 -7.83
CA GLU A 55 -7.17 1.42 -8.56
C GLU A 55 -5.66 1.46 -8.22
N VAL A 56 -5.07 0.27 -8.10
CA VAL A 56 -3.64 0.04 -7.90
C VAL A 56 -3.07 -0.64 -9.13
N LEU A 57 -1.99 -0.07 -9.66
CA LEU A 57 -1.21 -0.65 -10.75
C LEU A 57 0.19 -0.96 -10.21
N ALA A 58 0.42 -2.23 -9.91
CA ALA A 58 1.68 -2.73 -9.37
C ALA A 58 2.51 -3.35 -10.49
N TYR A 59 3.69 -2.77 -10.74
CA TYR A 59 4.67 -3.31 -11.68
C TYR A 59 5.75 -4.04 -10.89
N VAL A 60 5.94 -5.32 -11.20
CA VAL A 60 6.88 -6.22 -10.53
C VAL A 60 7.92 -6.65 -11.55
N ALA A 61 9.17 -6.23 -11.33
CA ALA A 61 10.31 -6.66 -12.12
C ALA A 61 10.83 -8.03 -11.62
N PRO A 62 11.42 -8.87 -12.49
CA PRO A 62 12.04 -10.14 -12.11
C PRO A 62 13.42 -9.91 -11.48
N ALA A 63 13.46 -9.15 -10.38
CA ALA A 63 14.68 -8.75 -9.70
C ALA A 63 14.53 -8.77 -8.18
N LEU A 64 15.57 -9.24 -7.49
CA LEU A 64 15.61 -9.37 -6.03
C LEU A 64 16.50 -8.29 -5.42
N LEU A 65 15.91 -7.40 -4.63
CA LEU A 65 16.63 -6.28 -3.99
C LEU A 65 17.05 -6.55 -2.54
N GLY A 66 16.59 -7.65 -1.93
CA GLY A 66 16.81 -7.91 -0.50
C GLY A 66 16.16 -6.84 0.38
N ALA A 67 16.93 -6.23 1.29
CA ALA A 67 16.50 -5.11 2.13
C ALA A 67 16.43 -3.79 1.31
N GLY A 68 15.58 -3.79 0.29
CA GLY A 68 15.27 -2.61 -0.52
C GLY A 68 14.30 -1.67 0.17
N LYS A 69 13.92 -0.60 -0.54
CA LYS A 69 12.84 0.29 -0.09
C LYS A 69 11.49 -0.41 -0.30
N SER A 70 10.61 -0.31 0.69
CA SER A 70 9.22 -0.77 0.54
C SER A 70 8.50 0.02 -0.56
N ALA A 71 7.61 -0.65 -1.30
CA ALA A 71 6.77 0.00 -2.30
C ALA A 71 5.70 0.90 -1.66
N VAL A 72 5.19 0.51 -0.50
CA VAL A 72 4.24 1.27 0.32
C VAL A 72 4.84 1.47 1.70
N GLY A 73 4.67 2.66 2.27
CA GLY A 73 5.08 2.97 3.64
C GLY A 73 4.21 2.28 4.69
N ASP A 74 4.41 2.65 5.95
CA ASP A 74 3.60 2.12 7.05
C ASP A 74 2.11 2.48 6.90
N LEU A 75 1.26 1.45 6.91
CA LEU A 75 -0.20 1.56 6.87
C LEU A 75 -0.85 1.39 8.25
N GLY A 76 -0.06 1.16 9.31
CA GLY A 76 -0.56 0.89 10.65
C GLY A 76 -1.19 -0.50 10.82
N VAL A 77 -0.88 -1.44 9.92
CA VAL A 77 -1.34 -2.82 9.97
C VAL A 77 -0.67 -3.53 11.15
N ARG A 78 -1.45 -4.01 12.12
CA ARG A 78 -0.94 -4.75 13.28
C ARG A 78 -1.37 -6.22 13.26
N SER A 79 -2.36 -6.56 12.46
CA SER A 79 -2.86 -7.90 12.27
C SER A 79 -3.34 -8.12 10.83
N ILE A 80 -3.54 -9.39 10.44
CA ILE A 80 -4.06 -9.75 9.12
C ILE A 80 -5.47 -9.19 8.83
N ALA A 81 -6.21 -8.83 9.89
CA ALA A 81 -7.52 -8.20 9.79
C ALA A 81 -7.43 -6.72 9.41
N ASP A 82 -6.28 -6.07 9.67
CA ASP A 82 -6.06 -4.64 9.40
C ASP A 82 -5.49 -4.38 8.00
N VAL A 83 -5.11 -5.42 7.24
CA VAL A 83 -4.46 -5.25 5.94
C VAL A 83 -5.42 -4.63 4.92
N VAL A 84 -4.89 -3.71 4.12
CA VAL A 84 -5.59 -3.21 2.93
C VAL A 84 -5.63 -4.33 1.90
N ARG A 85 -6.81 -4.93 1.71
CA ARG A 85 -7.03 -5.96 0.70
C ARG A 85 -7.28 -5.30 -0.65
N VAL A 86 -6.78 -5.94 -1.70
CA VAL A 86 -7.09 -5.57 -3.08
C VAL A 86 -7.64 -6.79 -3.81
N ASP A 87 -8.58 -6.53 -4.71
CA ASP A 87 -9.17 -7.51 -5.61
C ASP A 87 -8.49 -7.39 -6.97
N VAL A 88 -7.81 -8.45 -7.41
CA VAL A 88 -7.02 -8.44 -8.65
C VAL A 88 -7.96 -8.53 -9.85
N ARG A 89 -7.91 -7.51 -10.70
CA ARG A 89 -8.74 -7.40 -11.90
C ARG A 89 -8.05 -7.88 -13.16
N HIS A 90 -6.75 -7.69 -13.25
CA HIS A 90 -5.99 -8.10 -14.43
C HIS A 90 -4.52 -8.33 -14.09
N VAL A 91 -3.91 -9.30 -14.75
CA VAL A 91 -2.46 -9.54 -14.70
C VAL A 91 -1.96 -9.64 -16.14
N ALA A 92 -0.90 -8.89 -16.46
CA ALA A 92 -0.23 -8.97 -17.76
C ALA A 92 1.28 -9.06 -17.58
N VAL A 93 1.93 -9.86 -18.42
CA VAL A 93 3.38 -9.79 -18.63
C VAL A 93 3.66 -8.68 -19.64
N LEU A 94 4.53 -7.74 -19.28
CA LEU A 94 4.97 -6.62 -20.10
C LEU A 94 6.48 -6.75 -20.28
N ASP A 95 6.89 -7.28 -21.43
CA ASP A 95 8.28 -7.69 -21.70
C ASP A 95 8.80 -8.65 -20.63
N VAL A 96 9.63 -8.16 -19.72
CA VAL A 96 10.20 -8.94 -18.61
C VAL A 96 9.47 -8.73 -17.29
N ASP A 97 8.63 -7.70 -17.18
CA ASP A 97 7.93 -7.32 -15.95
C ASP A 97 6.51 -7.88 -15.92
N VAL A 98 5.89 -7.88 -14.74
CA VAL A 98 4.47 -8.21 -14.53
C VAL A 98 3.72 -6.99 -14.04
N ARG A 99 2.61 -6.64 -14.68
CA ARG A 99 1.66 -5.63 -14.19
C ARG A 99 0.44 -6.30 -13.58
N ILE A 100 0.16 -5.98 -12.34
CA ILE A 100 -1.08 -6.34 -11.62
C ILE A 100 -1.95 -5.09 -11.53
N THR A 101 -3.17 -5.17 -12.07
CA THR A 101 -4.23 -4.17 -11.88
C THR A 101 -5.18 -4.70 -10.82
N ALA A 102 -5.39 -3.95 -9.75
CA ALA A 102 -6.24 -4.36 -8.64
C ALA A 102 -7.03 -3.17 -8.07
N VAL A 103 -8.18 -3.44 -7.46
CA VAL A 103 -9.00 -2.41 -6.81
C VAL A 103 -9.04 -2.66 -5.30
N PRO A 104 -8.92 -1.63 -4.44
CA PRO A 104 -9.05 -1.84 -3.00
C PRO A 104 -10.42 -2.42 -2.62
N VAL A 105 -10.42 -3.40 -1.74
CA VAL A 105 -11.65 -3.96 -1.16
C VAL A 105 -12.05 -3.05 -0.01
N VAL A 106 -13.21 -2.40 -0.15
CA VAL A 106 -13.80 -1.63 0.95
C VAL A 106 -14.19 -2.61 2.06
N ALA A 107 -13.44 -2.60 3.16
CA ALA A 107 -13.82 -3.36 4.33
C ALA A 107 -15.14 -2.80 4.88
N PRO A 108 -16.11 -3.65 5.26
CA PRO A 108 -17.26 -3.18 6.03
C PRO A 108 -16.75 -2.53 7.34
N PRO A 109 -17.42 -1.48 7.87
CA PRO A 109 -16.96 -0.80 9.08
C PRO A 109 -16.82 -1.81 10.22
N SER A 110 -15.59 -2.00 10.69
CA SER A 110 -15.29 -2.91 11.80
C SER A 110 -16.03 -2.44 13.05
N THR A 111 -17.00 -3.23 13.50
CA THR A 111 -17.76 -2.99 14.74
C THR A 111 -17.04 -3.55 15.98
N ALA A 112 -15.81 -4.03 15.83
CA ALA A 112 -15.07 -4.60 16.95
C ALA A 112 -14.42 -3.48 17.81
N PRO A 113 -14.61 -3.46 19.13
CA PRO A 113 -13.90 -2.53 19.99
C PRO A 113 -12.39 -2.80 19.93
N LYS A 114 -11.58 -1.74 19.84
CA LYS A 114 -10.12 -1.83 19.95
C LYS A 114 -9.77 -2.41 21.32
N SER A 115 -9.36 -3.68 21.38
CA SER A 115 -8.90 -4.32 22.61
C SER A 115 -7.73 -3.52 23.18
N THR A 116 -7.99 -2.83 24.28
CA THR A 116 -6.94 -2.24 25.13
C THR A 116 -6.43 -3.38 26.00
N THR A 117 -5.37 -4.05 25.59
CA THR A 117 -4.71 -5.04 26.44
C THR A 117 -3.99 -4.29 27.55
N THR A 118 -4.63 -4.25 28.73
CA THR A 118 -3.93 -4.10 30.01
C THR A 118 -3.33 -5.47 30.33
N ASP A 119 -2.02 -5.50 30.53
CA ASP A 119 -1.26 -6.67 30.90
C ASP A 119 -1.61 -7.09 32.34
N ALA A 120 -2.05 -8.35 32.52
CA ALA A 120 -2.14 -9.01 33.80
C ALA A 120 -1.98 -10.53 33.61
N ALA A 121 -0.91 -11.04 34.20
CA ALA A 121 -0.44 -12.41 34.12
C ALA A 121 -1.38 -13.45 34.78
N ALA A 122 -1.48 -14.63 34.15
CA ALA A 122 -1.55 -15.92 34.83
C ALA A 122 -1.24 -17.04 33.83
N GLY A 123 -0.26 -17.87 34.13
CA GLY A 123 0.22 -18.92 33.24
C GLY A 123 -0.65 -20.18 33.22
N THR A 124 -0.39 -21.04 32.24
CA THR A 124 -0.19 -22.49 32.40
C THR A 124 0.45 -23.02 31.11
N ALA A 125 1.47 -23.84 31.28
CA ALA A 125 2.27 -24.42 30.20
C ALA A 125 1.51 -25.50 29.40
N VAL A 126 1.69 -25.50 28.08
CA VAL A 126 1.44 -26.64 27.20
C VAL A 126 2.55 -26.68 26.14
N THR A 127 3.21 -27.84 26.02
CA THR A 127 4.05 -28.27 24.89
C THR A 127 3.67 -29.70 24.53
N PRO A 128 3.99 -30.23 23.34
CA PRO A 128 4.00 -29.61 22.00
C PRO A 128 3.32 -30.52 20.94
N SER A 129 3.21 -30.07 19.69
CA SER A 129 3.20 -30.99 18.55
C SER A 129 3.86 -30.35 17.33
N THR A 130 4.97 -30.96 16.89
CA THR A 130 5.72 -30.61 15.68
C THR A 130 4.88 -30.86 14.43
N PRO A 131 4.59 -29.86 13.59
CA PRO A 131 3.98 -30.09 12.28
C PRO A 131 5.01 -30.69 11.29
N PRO A 132 4.58 -31.53 10.32
CA PRO A 132 5.46 -32.10 9.32
C PRO A 132 6.08 -31.00 8.45
N GLN A 133 7.40 -31.10 8.23
CA GLN A 133 8.12 -30.20 7.34
C GLN A 133 7.77 -30.51 5.89
N VAL A 134 7.09 -29.56 5.23
CA VAL A 134 7.07 -29.46 3.77
C VAL A 134 8.45 -28.97 3.31
N PRO A 135 9.06 -29.60 2.29
CA PRO A 135 10.32 -29.12 1.76
C PRO A 135 10.16 -27.69 1.23
N ALA A 136 11.09 -26.82 1.63
CA ALA A 136 11.18 -25.45 1.15
C ALA A 136 11.63 -25.47 -0.32
N GLU A 137 10.70 -25.24 -1.25
CA GLU A 137 11.06 -24.73 -2.57
C GLU A 137 11.41 -23.25 -2.42
N VAL A 138 12.70 -22.98 -2.36
CA VAL A 138 13.26 -21.67 -2.68
C VAL A 138 13.19 -21.54 -4.19
N SER A 139 12.11 -20.95 -4.68
CA SER A 139 12.10 -20.37 -6.02
C SER A 139 12.59 -18.93 -5.87
N ALA A 140 13.69 -18.62 -6.56
CA ALA A 140 14.39 -17.34 -6.53
C ALA A 140 13.46 -16.15 -6.69
#